data_AF-A0A0G0LN72-F1
#
_entry.id   AF-A0A0G0LN72-F1
#
_cell.length_a   1.000
_cell.length_b   1.000
_cell.length_c   1.000
_cell.angle_alpha   90.00
_cell.angle_beta   90.00
_cell.angle_gamma   90.00
#
_symmetry.space_group_name_H-M   'P 1'
#
loop_
_entity.id
_entity.type
_entity.pdbx_description
1 polymer ?
#
loop_
_entity_poly.entity_id
_entity_poly.type
_entity_poly.pdbx_seq_one_letter_code
_entity_poly.pdbx_strand_id
1 'polypeptide(L)'
;MAKLPALLKKEWKIFVVIAISFLVRIYFVDKFVDISGDLLVHKEWGERYWQIGPRNFYFDEDWYYSKPTQPPITSLIFANAY
;
A
#
# COMPACT_ATOMS: atom_id res chain seq x y z
N MET A 1 29.33 -4.77 24.70
CA MET A 1 28.99 -3.96 23.51
C MET A 1 29.03 -4.87 22.29
N ALA A 2 27.90 -5.12 21.65
CA ALA A 2 27.85 -5.95 20.44
C ALA A 2 28.65 -5.28 19.32
N LYS A 3 29.63 -5.99 18.73
CA LYS A 3 30.37 -5.49 17.58
C LYS A 3 29.40 -5.48 16.38
N LEU A 4 29.07 -4.28 15.89
CA LEU A 4 28.28 -4.13 14.68
C LEU A 4 28.98 -4.90 13.53
N PRO A 5 28.27 -5.76 12.78
CA PRO A 5 28.86 -6.53 11.69
C PRO A 5 29.63 -5.60 10.73
N ALA A 6 30.80 -6.03 10.26
CA ALA A 6 31.64 -5.20 9.38
C ALA A 6 30.89 -4.71 8.12
N LEU A 7 29.93 -5.50 7.62
CA LEU A 7 29.05 -5.16 6.50
C LEU A 7 28.17 -3.93 6.80
N LEU A 8 27.61 -3.86 8.00
CA LEU A 8 26.78 -2.74 8.48
C LEU A 8 27.58 -1.45 8.61
N LYS A 9 28.88 -1.54 8.95
CA LYS A 9 29.78 -0.37 8.98
C LYS A 9 30.17 0.13 7.60
N LYS A 10 30.20 -0.73 6.58
CA LYS A 10 30.59 -0.35 5.21
C LYS A 10 29.42 0.28 4.46
N GLU A 11 28.22 -0.27 4.64
CA GLU A 11 27.03 0.11 3.87
C GLU A 11 26.04 1.00 4.66
N TRP A 12 26.42 1.54 5.82
CA TRP A 12 25.54 2.36 6.67
C TRP A 12 24.91 3.56 5.93
N LYS A 13 25.63 4.12 4.94
CA LYS A 13 25.16 5.22 4.10
C LYS A 13 23.89 4.83 3.32
N ILE A 14 23.79 3.58 2.86
CA ILE A 14 22.60 3.08 2.15
C ILE A 14 21.40 3.07 3.10
N PHE A 15 21.58 2.58 4.33
CA PHE A 15 20.53 2.60 5.34
C PHE A 15 20.08 4.03 5.67
N VAL A 16 21.01 4.97 5.75
CA VAL A 16 20.68 6.39 5.95
C VAL A 16 19.89 6.96 4.77
N VAL A 17 20.28 6.65 3.53
CA VAL A 17 19.52 7.10 2.34
C VAL A 17 18.12 6.50 2.33
N ILE A 18 17.95 5.22 2.66
CA ILE A 18 16.63 4.58 2.75
C ILE A 18 15.79 5.23 3.85
N ALA A 19 16.37 5.44 5.04
CA ALA A 19 15.67 6.05 6.17
C ALA A 19 15.24 7.49 5.86
N ILE A 20 16.15 8.32 5.33
CA ILE A 20 15.83 9.70 4.93
C ILE A 20 14.75 9.69 3.84
N SER A 21 14.89 8.84 2.83
CA SER A 21 13.90 8.75 1.73
C SER A 21 12.51 8.33 2.24
N PHE A 22 12.45 7.43 3.22
CA PHE A 22 11.20 7.02 3.86
C PHE A 22 10.58 8.15 4.70
N LEU A 23 11.39 8.83 5.51
CA LEU A 23 10.95 9.99 6.31
C LEU A 23 10.46 11.14 5.44
N VAL A 24 11.14 11.42 4.34
CA VAL A 24 10.70 12.41 3.34
C VAL A 24 9.33 12.04 2.78
N ARG A 25 9.09 10.78 2.42
CA ARG A 25 7.76 10.33 1.97
C ARG A 25 6.70 10.56 3.04
N ILE A 26 6.95 10.18 4.30
CA ILE A 26 6.00 10.38 5.41
C ILE A 26 5.70 11.87 5.63
N TYR A 27 6.72 12.71 5.66
CA TYR A 27 6.58 14.15 5.90
C TYR A 27 5.67 14.84 4.89
N PHE A 28 5.59 14.30 3.67
CA PHE A 28 4.80 14.84 2.58
C PHE A 28 3.41 14.22 2.45
N VAL A 29 3.06 13.19 3.24
CA VAL A 29 1.74 12.55 3.18
C VAL A 29 0.64 13.59 3.46
N ASP A 30 0.71 14.30 4.57
CA ASP A 30 -0.28 15.31 4.97
C ASP A 30 -0.29 16.59 4.10
N LYS A 31 0.70 16.75 3.20
CA LYS A 31 0.86 17.96 2.36
C LYS A 31 0.42 17.76 0.93
N PHE A 32 0.48 16.54 0.42
CA PHE A 32 0.16 16.22 -0.96
C PHE A 32 -0.91 15.12 -1.12
N VAL A 33 -1.25 14.40 -0.05
CA VAL A 33 -2.28 13.37 -0.09
C VAL A 33 -3.60 13.96 0.42
N ASP A 34 -4.33 14.57 -0.50
CA ASP A 34 -5.76 14.81 -0.31
C ASP A 34 -6.55 13.51 -0.49
N ILE A 35 -7.74 13.45 0.10
CA ILE A 35 -8.68 12.33 -0.12
C ILE A 35 -9.10 12.36 -1.59
N SER A 36 -8.42 11.55 -2.41
CA SER A 36 -8.71 11.41 -3.84
C SER A 36 -9.74 10.30 -4.08
N GLY A 37 -10.48 10.41 -5.19
CA GLY A 37 -11.37 9.35 -5.64
C GLY A 37 -10.65 8.01 -5.78
N ASP A 38 -9.42 8.02 -6.28
CA ASP A 38 -8.60 6.81 -6.42
C ASP A 38 -8.31 6.14 -5.07
N LEU A 39 -7.98 6.92 -4.02
CA LEU A 39 -7.75 6.38 -2.68
C LEU A 39 -9.03 5.73 -2.12
N LEU A 40 -10.16 6.38 -2.33
CA LEU A 40 -11.46 5.90 -1.87
C LEU A 40 -11.88 4.60 -2.60
N VAL A 41 -11.66 4.54 -3.90
CA VAL A 41 -11.92 3.34 -4.73
C VAL A 41 -11.09 2.15 -4.23
N HIS A 42 -9.79 2.32 -4.03
CA HIS A 42 -8.94 1.22 -3.59
C HIS A 42 -9.22 0.80 -2.14
N LYS A 43 -9.61 1.75 -1.28
CA LYS A 43 -10.10 1.47 0.07
C LYS A 43 -11.35 0.59 0.01
N GLU A 44 -12.35 0.97 -0.79
CA GLU A 44 -13.59 0.20 -0.96
C GLU A 44 -13.29 -1.21 -1.48
N TRP A 45 -12.39 -1.36 -2.46
CA TRP A 45 -11.99 -2.67 -2.96
C TRP A 45 -11.40 -3.57 -1.87
N GLY A 46 -10.52 -3.04 -1.04
CA GLY A 46 -9.95 -3.77 0.08
C GLY A 46 -11.00 -4.21 1.11
N GLU A 47 -11.93 -3.30 1.46
CA GLU A 47 -13.00 -3.55 2.43
C GLU A 47 -14.02 -4.58 1.92
N ARG A 48 -14.44 -4.45 0.65
CA ARG A 48 -15.47 -5.32 0.05
C ARG A 48 -14.93 -6.68 -0.40
N TYR A 49 -13.60 -6.83 -0.56
CA TYR A 49 -13.00 -8.09 -0.99
C TYR A 49 -13.41 -9.27 -0.10
N TRP A 50 -13.36 -9.08 1.22
CA TRP A 50 -13.74 -10.11 2.19
C TRP A 50 -15.26 -10.28 2.36
N GLN A 51 -16.04 -9.26 2.01
CA GLN A 51 -17.51 -9.27 2.10
C GLN A 51 -18.13 -10.02 0.92
N ILE A 52 -17.65 -9.74 -0.30
CA ILE A 52 -18.12 -10.37 -1.54
C ILE A 52 -17.48 -11.75 -1.73
N GLY A 53 -16.22 -11.88 -1.32
CA GLY A 53 -15.37 -13.05 -1.53
C GLY A 53 -14.71 -13.07 -2.92
N PRO A 54 -13.58 -13.79 -3.05
CA PRO A 54 -12.73 -13.77 -4.24
C PRO A 54 -13.43 -14.18 -5.53
N ARG A 55 -14.39 -15.10 -5.44
CA ARG A 55 -15.10 -15.65 -6.61
C ARG A 55 -16.00 -14.62 -7.29
N ASN A 56 -16.65 -13.76 -6.50
CA ASN A 56 -17.66 -12.83 -7.00
C ASN A 56 -17.16 -11.40 -7.08
N PHE A 57 -15.93 -11.12 -6.62
CA PHE A 57 -15.38 -9.78 -6.49
C PHE A 57 -15.45 -8.92 -7.77
N TYR A 58 -15.21 -9.51 -8.94
CA TYR A 58 -15.27 -8.79 -10.23
C TYR A 58 -16.66 -8.76 -10.88
N PHE A 59 -17.62 -9.48 -10.29
CA PHE A 59 -18.96 -9.69 -10.86
C PHE A 59 -20.06 -9.04 -10.01
N ASP A 60 -19.71 -8.49 -8.86
CA ASP A 60 -20.61 -7.69 -8.04
C ASP A 60 -20.89 -6.35 -8.74
N GLU A 61 -22.15 -5.93 -8.78
CA GLU A 61 -22.59 -4.69 -9.44
C GLU A 61 -22.73 -3.52 -8.45
N ASP A 62 -22.68 -3.79 -7.14
CA ASP A 62 -23.03 -2.82 -6.09
C ASP A 62 -21.80 -2.06 -5.56
N TRP A 63 -21.15 -1.27 -6.41
CA TRP A 63 -19.99 -0.45 -6.02
C TRP A 63 -20.38 1.01 -5.78
N TYR A 64 -19.93 1.58 -4.67
CA TYR A 64 -20.18 2.99 -4.35
C TYR A 64 -19.33 3.93 -5.19
N TYR A 65 -18.02 3.67 -5.33
CA TYR A 65 -17.13 4.54 -6.10
C TYR A 65 -16.92 4.01 -7.53
N SER A 66 -16.37 2.80 -7.66
CA SER A 66 -16.10 2.18 -8.96
C SER A 66 -15.84 0.69 -8.79
N LYS A 67 -16.22 -0.10 -9.79
CA LYS A 67 -15.90 -1.53 -9.83
C LYS A 67 -14.40 -1.78 -10.03
N PRO A 68 -13.86 -2.91 -9.55
CA PRO A 68 -12.48 -3.30 -9.80
C PRO A 68 -12.15 -3.35 -11.29
N THR A 69 -11.13 -2.60 -11.72
CA THR A 69 -10.67 -2.58 -13.12
C THR A 69 -9.27 -3.17 -13.29
N GLN A 70 -8.50 -3.26 -12.20
CA GLN A 70 -7.13 -3.74 -12.17
C GLN A 70 -7.10 -5.27 -11.99
N PRO A 71 -6.00 -5.92 -12.41
CA PRO A 71 -5.77 -7.32 -12.12
C PRO A 71 -5.79 -7.64 -10.61
N PRO A 72 -6.05 -8.90 -10.22
CA PRO A 72 -6.29 -9.29 -8.83
C PRO A 72 -5.22 -8.87 -7.83
N ILE A 73 -3.94 -8.83 -8.24
CA ILE A 73 -2.82 -8.48 -7.34
C ILE A 73 -3.06 -7.14 -6.64
N THR A 74 -3.54 -6.13 -7.35
CA THR A 74 -3.81 -4.82 -6.75
C THR A 74 -4.84 -4.93 -5.65
N SER A 75 -6.00 -5.52 -5.94
CA SER A 75 -7.08 -5.70 -4.97
C SER A 75 -6.66 -6.57 -3.79
N LEU A 76 -5.85 -7.61 -4.01
CA LEU A 76 -5.28 -8.46 -2.95
C LEU A 76 -4.36 -7.68 -2.02
N ILE A 77 -3.52 -6.78 -2.55
CA ILE A 77 -2.65 -5.92 -1.75
C ILE A 77 -3.49 -4.99 -0.86
N PHE A 78 -4.50 -4.32 -1.42
CA PHE A 78 -5.38 -3.44 -0.65
C PHE A 78 -6.28 -4.19 0.34
N ALA A 79 -6.64 -5.44 0.04
CA ALA A 79 -7.38 -6.31 0.94
C ALA A 79 -6.50 -7.04 1.98
N ASN A 80 -5.18 -6.90 1.91
CA ASN A 80 -4.22 -7.68 2.70
C ASN A 80 -4.48 -9.21 2.59
N ALA A 81 -4.73 -9.67 1.36
CA ALA A 81 -5.08 -11.04 1.00
C ALA A 81 -4.04 -11.70 0.06
N TYR A 82 -2.90 -11.04 -0.15
CA TYR A 82 -1.79 -11.52 -0.99
C TYR A 82 -0.86 -12.48 -0.24
#